data_AF-A0A848EHN2-F1
#
_entry.id   AF-A0A848EHN2-F1
#
_cell.length_a   1.000
_cell.length_b   1.000
_cell.length_c   1.000
_cell.angle_alpha   90.00
_cell.angle_beta   90.00
_cell.angle_gamma   90.00
#
_symmetry.space_group_name_H-M   'P 1'
#
loop_
_entity.id
_entity.type
_entity.pdbx_description
1 polymer ?
#
loop_
_entity_poly.entity_id
_entity_poly.type
_entity_poly.pdbx_seq_one_letter_code
_entity_poly.pdbx_strand_id
1 'polypeptide(L)'
;MVLSMARPTKHPKSGVYRARKVVPEDLRAVIGKRELIASLRTKDPSEAKARHSAAMAALEARLAGARAEVARIVTRLTARQIAEIAGEVYHAEVRAAEDAPGAAAAREAARDALMDRLDGHHGADEPDEREFVPGHAEIAEARAVLATRGIAADGDTLRDLASAIYSARTYSADVAVRRAKGDWRPDPDAGRFPAPPTQAETQRPSPRGASGMGPPRKSHPRGVFGVVPEDPGVVFGSL
;
A
#
# COMPACT_ATOMS: atom_id res chain seq x y z
N MET A 1 39.15 14.25 2.03
CA MET A 1 38.08 15.26 2.22
C MET A 1 37.60 15.14 3.66
N VAL A 2 37.91 16.10 4.53
CA VAL A 2 37.68 15.99 5.98
C VAL A 2 36.21 16.28 6.28
N LEU A 3 35.47 15.32 6.81
CA LEU A 3 34.11 15.52 7.30
C LEU A 3 34.12 16.64 8.33
N SER A 4 33.52 17.78 7.98
CA SER A 4 33.25 18.88 8.91
C SER A 4 32.45 18.32 10.09
N MET A 5 33.14 18.03 11.20
CA MET A 5 32.47 17.54 12.39
C MET A 5 31.54 18.63 12.91
N ALA A 6 30.26 18.30 13.09
CA ALA A 6 29.32 19.18 13.75
C ALA A 6 29.92 19.63 15.10
N ARG A 7 30.02 20.95 15.30
CA ARG A 7 30.63 21.54 16.50
C ARG A 7 29.54 21.96 17.49
N PRO A 8 29.71 21.71 18.79
CA PRO A 8 28.86 22.29 19.83
C PRO A 8 28.86 23.83 19.72
N THR A 9 27.67 24.42 19.71
CA THR A 9 27.51 25.89 19.64
C THR A 9 27.24 26.45 21.04
N LYS A 10 27.87 27.55 21.40
CA LYS A 10 27.70 28.18 22.72
C LYS A 10 26.53 29.15 22.70
N HIS A 11 25.66 29.11 23.71
CA HIS A 11 24.58 30.09 23.83
C HIS A 11 25.10 31.45 24.29
N PRO A 12 24.77 32.57 23.61
CA PRO A 12 25.38 33.87 23.87
C PRO A 12 25.10 34.42 25.28
N LYS A 13 23.91 34.17 25.85
CA LYS A 13 23.54 34.70 27.18
C LYS A 13 23.88 33.75 28.34
N SER A 14 23.81 32.44 28.15
CA SER A 14 23.96 31.46 29.25
C SER A 14 25.31 30.74 29.24
N GLY A 15 26.09 30.84 28.17
CA GLY A 15 27.36 30.15 28.01
C GLY A 15 27.27 28.63 27.89
N VAL A 16 26.05 28.06 27.90
CA VAL A 16 25.81 26.62 27.81
C VAL A 16 25.93 26.15 26.36
N TYR A 17 26.64 25.04 26.14
CA TYR A 17 26.79 24.43 24.83
C TYR A 17 25.52 23.72 24.35
N ARG A 18 25.31 23.70 23.04
CA ARG A 18 24.13 23.15 22.35
C ARG A 18 24.55 22.34 21.13
N ALA A 19 23.88 21.22 20.91
CA ALA A 19 23.86 20.52 19.63
C ALA A 19 22.71 21.08 18.77
N ARG A 20 22.96 21.22 17.47
CA ARG A 20 21.98 21.72 16.48
C ARG A 20 21.97 20.77 15.30
N LYS A 21 20.77 20.45 14.82
CA LYS A 21 20.58 19.72 13.56
C LYS A 21 19.46 20.38 12.77
N VAL A 22 19.69 20.61 11.48
CA VAL A 22 18.67 21.13 10.57
C VAL A 22 17.60 20.07 10.38
N VAL A 23 16.34 20.49 10.35
CA VAL A 23 15.22 19.62 9.97
C VAL A 23 15.10 19.62 8.44
N PRO A 24 15.26 18.47 7.78
CA PRO A 24 15.01 18.29 6.35
C PRO A 24 13.61 18.79 5.95
N GLU A 25 13.48 19.35 4.74
CA GLU A 25 12.26 20.03 4.30
C GLU A 25 11.00 19.15 4.31
N ASP A 26 11.16 17.90 3.91
CA ASP A 26 10.18 16.80 3.96
C ASP A 26 9.63 16.55 5.37
N LEU A 27 10.40 16.84 6.41
CA LEU A 27 10.02 16.61 7.81
C LEU A 27 9.54 17.85 8.54
N ARG A 28 9.61 19.04 7.92
CA ARG A 28 9.21 20.30 8.57
C ARG A 28 7.72 20.34 8.87
N ALA A 29 6.89 19.73 8.00
CA ALA A 29 5.44 19.66 8.19
C ALA A 29 5.06 18.81 9.43
N VAL A 30 5.81 17.74 9.70
CA VAL A 30 5.55 16.83 10.83
C VAL A 30 6.19 17.33 12.13
N ILE A 31 7.41 17.85 12.07
CA ILE A 31 8.17 18.29 13.25
C ILE A 31 7.79 19.72 13.68
N GLY A 32 7.26 20.54 12.76
CA GLY A 32 6.83 21.91 13.03
C GLY A 32 7.97 22.90 13.31
N LYS A 33 9.23 22.50 13.09
CA LYS A 33 10.42 23.33 13.36
C LYS A 33 11.42 23.22 12.21
N ARG A 34 12.17 24.29 11.97
CA ARG A 34 13.26 24.33 10.97
C ARG A 34 14.58 23.73 11.48
N GLU A 35 14.78 23.76 12.80
CA GLU A 35 15.97 23.20 13.45
C GLU A 35 15.60 22.54 14.78
N LEU A 36 16.31 21.46 15.12
CA LEU A 36 16.28 20.86 16.44
C LEU A 36 17.51 21.30 17.22
N ILE A 37 17.28 21.85 18.42
CA ILE A 37 18.33 22.34 19.31
C ILE A 37 18.24 21.55 20.61
N ALA A 38 19.34 20.87 20.97
CA ALA A 38 19.48 20.16 22.23
C ALA A 38 20.54 20.85 23.11
N SER A 39 20.19 21.17 24.36
CA SER A 39 21.16 21.70 25.32
C SER A 39 22.05 20.59 25.87
N LEU A 40 23.38 20.80 25.86
CA LEU A 40 24.36 19.87 26.45
C LEU A 40 24.52 20.05 27.97
N ARG A 41 23.84 21.06 28.54
CA ARG A 41 23.84 21.38 29.98
C ARG A 41 25.24 21.48 30.61
N THR A 42 26.22 21.96 29.84
CA THR A 42 27.58 22.23 30.31
C THR A 42 28.11 23.51 29.69
N LYS A 43 29.01 24.18 30.43
CA LYS A 43 29.78 25.34 29.99
C LYS A 43 31.25 24.96 29.67
N ASP A 44 31.66 23.74 30.00
CA ASP A 44 33.00 23.22 29.74
C ASP A 44 33.08 22.71 28.28
N PRO A 45 34.04 23.20 27.46
CA PRO A 45 34.26 22.72 26.09
C PRO A 45 34.56 21.22 26.00
N SER A 46 35.28 20.64 26.95
CA SER A 46 35.69 19.22 26.94
C SER A 46 34.49 18.32 27.21
N GLU A 47 33.71 18.63 28.25
CA GLU A 47 32.44 17.94 28.51
C GLU A 47 31.44 18.12 27.37
N ALA A 48 31.39 19.31 26.75
CA ALA A 48 30.51 19.56 25.61
C ALA A 48 30.86 18.67 24.43
N LYS A 49 32.15 18.48 24.13
CA LYS A 49 32.61 17.57 23.07
C LYS A 49 32.21 16.12 23.37
N ALA A 50 32.38 15.68 24.62
CA ALA A 50 32.01 14.33 25.04
C ALA A 50 30.49 14.08 24.94
N ARG A 51 29.65 15.05 25.33
CA ARG A 51 28.18 14.94 25.27
C ARG A 51 27.59 15.18 23.88
N HIS A 52 28.38 15.71 22.94
CA HIS A 52 27.89 16.10 21.63
C HIS A 52 27.42 14.91 20.80
N SER A 53 28.18 13.82 20.77
CA SER A 53 27.86 12.62 19.98
C SER A 53 26.53 12.01 20.40
N ALA A 54 26.31 11.85 21.71
CA ALA A 54 25.06 11.34 22.27
C ALA A 54 23.87 12.26 21.96
N ALA A 55 24.05 13.58 22.09
CA ALA A 55 22.99 14.53 21.76
C ALA A 55 22.66 14.54 20.26
N MET A 56 23.67 14.41 19.38
CA MET A 56 23.46 14.31 17.94
C MET A 56 22.73 13.01 17.56
N ALA A 57 23.11 11.87 18.16
CA ALA A 57 22.42 10.61 17.95
C ALA A 57 20.95 10.67 18.38
N ALA A 58 20.63 11.33 19.49
CA ALA A 58 19.25 11.54 19.93
C ALA A 58 18.44 12.43 18.95
N LEU A 59 19.08 13.48 18.39
CA LEU A 59 18.45 14.31 17.36
C LEU A 59 18.20 13.53 16.07
N GLU A 60 19.15 12.68 15.65
CA GLU A 60 19.01 11.83 14.48
C GLU A 60 17.95 10.74 14.68
N ALA A 61 17.88 10.11 15.86
CA ALA A 61 16.82 9.17 16.20
C ALA A 61 15.44 9.84 16.14
N ARG A 62 15.31 11.10 16.56
CA ARG A 62 14.06 11.86 16.44
C ARG A 62 13.68 12.15 14.99
N LEU A 63 14.65 12.50 14.14
CA LEU A 63 14.42 12.69 12.71
C LEU A 63 14.07 11.35 12.02
N ALA A 64 14.73 10.26 12.39
CA ALA A 64 14.44 8.92 11.90
C ALA A 64 13.04 8.45 12.32
N GLY A 65 12.62 8.72 13.56
CA GLY A 65 11.27 8.46 14.04
C GLY A 65 10.20 9.23 13.26
N ALA A 66 10.43 10.52 12.99
CA ALA A 66 9.54 11.33 12.16
C ALA A 66 9.49 10.83 10.71
N ARG A 67 10.62 10.40 10.14
CA ARG A 67 10.64 9.73 8.83
C ARG A 67 9.85 8.44 8.82
N ALA A 68 10.00 7.61 9.86
CA ALA A 68 9.25 6.38 9.98
C ALA A 68 7.75 6.62 10.19
N GLU A 69 7.37 7.75 10.79
CA GLU A 69 5.98 8.17 10.93
C GLU A 69 5.39 8.66 9.60
N VAL A 70 6.13 9.48 8.86
CA VAL A 70 5.78 9.85 7.47
C VAL A 70 5.69 8.59 6.59
N ALA A 71 6.65 7.68 6.70
CA ALA A 71 6.62 6.41 5.99
C ALA A 71 5.48 5.49 6.45
N ARG A 72 4.95 5.65 7.67
CA ARG A 72 3.73 4.97 8.14
C ARG A 72 2.45 5.60 7.56
N ILE A 73 2.48 6.89 7.23
CA ILE A 73 1.41 7.58 6.49
C ILE A 73 1.45 7.17 5.01
N VAL A 74 2.62 6.81 4.49
CA VAL A 74 2.84 6.26 3.15
C VAL A 74 2.52 4.76 3.15
N THR A 75 1.34 4.40 2.66
CA THR A 75 0.84 3.01 2.62
C THR A 75 1.49 2.25 1.46
N ARG A 76 2.17 1.14 1.76
CA ARG A 76 2.53 0.15 0.74
C ARG A 76 1.30 -0.70 0.44
N LEU A 77 0.80 -0.65 -0.79
CA LEU A 77 -0.34 -1.48 -1.18
C LEU A 77 0.13 -2.90 -1.54
N THR A 78 -0.72 -3.88 -1.26
CA THR A 78 -0.53 -5.25 -1.73
C THR A 78 -0.86 -5.37 -3.22
N ALA A 79 -0.30 -6.39 -3.89
CA ALA A 79 -0.62 -6.67 -5.30
C ALA A 79 -2.13 -6.84 -5.55
N ARG A 80 -2.84 -7.46 -4.60
CA ARG A 80 -4.31 -7.59 -4.66
C ARG A 80 -5.00 -6.22 -4.64
N GLN A 81 -4.63 -5.34 -3.71
CA GLN A 81 -5.25 -4.00 -3.63
C GLN A 81 -4.93 -3.15 -4.87
N ILE A 82 -3.71 -3.29 -5.42
CA ILE A 82 -3.36 -2.66 -6.70
C ILE A 82 -4.27 -3.17 -7.82
N ALA A 83 -4.46 -4.49 -7.90
CA ALA A 83 -5.35 -5.11 -8.89
C ALA A 83 -6.82 -4.70 -8.69
N GLU A 84 -7.30 -4.54 -7.46
CA GLU A 84 -8.64 -4.02 -7.15
C GLU A 84 -8.81 -2.60 -7.73
N ILE A 85 -7.86 -1.70 -7.46
CA ILE A 85 -7.91 -0.31 -7.96
C ILE A 85 -7.81 -0.26 -9.49
N ALA A 86 -6.94 -1.06 -10.09
CA ALA A 86 -6.83 -1.14 -11.55
C ALA A 86 -8.11 -1.69 -12.19
N GLY A 87 -8.76 -2.66 -11.54
CA GLY A 87 -10.05 -3.21 -11.97
C GLY A 87 -11.16 -2.17 -11.95
N GLU A 88 -11.21 -1.30 -10.94
CA GLU A 88 -12.16 -0.19 -10.89
C GLU A 88 -12.00 0.74 -12.11
N VAL A 89 -10.77 1.04 -12.53
CA VAL A 89 -10.49 1.83 -13.74
C VAL A 89 -10.99 1.11 -14.99
N TYR A 90 -10.64 -0.17 -15.14
CA TYR A 90 -11.10 -0.99 -16.27
C TYR A 90 -12.63 -1.03 -16.36
N HIS A 91 -13.33 -1.32 -15.25
CA HIS A 91 -14.80 -1.39 -15.24
C HIS A 91 -15.45 -0.03 -15.57
N ALA A 92 -14.86 1.07 -15.10
CA ALA A 92 -15.35 2.41 -15.43
C ALA A 92 -15.21 2.72 -16.92
N GLU A 93 -14.08 2.37 -17.54
CA GLU A 93 -13.85 2.59 -18.96
C GLU A 93 -14.68 1.68 -19.86
N VAL A 94 -14.85 0.39 -19.48
CA VAL A 94 -15.76 -0.53 -20.18
C VAL A 94 -17.18 0.01 -20.15
N ARG A 95 -17.67 0.42 -18.97
CA ARG A 95 -19.00 1.02 -18.85
C ARG A 95 -19.15 2.26 -19.72
N ALA A 96 -18.17 3.15 -19.72
CA ALA A 96 -18.17 4.33 -20.58
C ALA A 96 -18.21 3.97 -22.07
N ALA A 97 -17.52 2.89 -22.47
CA ALA A 97 -17.55 2.39 -23.85
C ALA A 97 -18.88 1.70 -24.20
N GLU A 98 -19.57 1.09 -23.25
CA GLU A 98 -20.90 0.51 -23.46
C GLU A 98 -21.97 1.60 -23.58
N ASP A 99 -21.91 2.62 -22.72
CA ASP A 99 -22.84 3.75 -22.72
C ASP A 99 -22.67 4.61 -24.00
N ALA A 100 -21.43 4.79 -24.46
CA ALA A 100 -21.10 5.56 -25.65
C ALA A 100 -19.94 4.93 -26.45
N PRO A 101 -20.21 3.95 -27.33
CA PRO A 101 -19.15 3.24 -28.08
C PRO A 101 -18.32 4.15 -28.98
N GLY A 102 -18.91 5.18 -29.57
CA GLY A 102 -18.23 6.07 -30.51
C GLY A 102 -17.84 5.37 -31.82
N ALA A 103 -16.94 5.98 -32.58
CA ALA A 103 -16.51 5.46 -33.88
C ALA A 103 -15.44 4.37 -33.73
N ALA A 104 -15.62 3.23 -34.40
CA ALA A 104 -14.69 2.09 -34.35
C ALA A 104 -13.26 2.48 -34.72
N ALA A 105 -13.07 3.22 -35.81
CA ALA A 105 -11.74 3.67 -36.25
C ALA A 105 -11.02 4.54 -35.19
N ALA A 106 -11.76 5.37 -34.46
CA ALA A 106 -11.17 6.17 -33.37
C ALA A 106 -10.79 5.31 -32.17
N ARG A 107 -11.58 4.28 -31.84
CA ARG A 107 -11.26 3.31 -30.78
C ARG A 107 -10.04 2.47 -31.13
N GLU A 108 -9.95 2.02 -32.38
CA GLU A 108 -8.80 1.26 -32.89
C GLU A 108 -7.53 2.11 -32.81
N ALA A 109 -7.57 3.35 -33.30
CA ALA A 109 -6.42 4.26 -33.20
C ALA A 109 -5.99 4.51 -31.75
N ALA A 110 -6.95 4.64 -30.82
CA ALA A 110 -6.64 4.80 -29.40
C ALA A 110 -6.01 3.55 -28.78
N ARG A 111 -6.52 2.36 -29.12
CA ARG A 111 -5.93 1.08 -28.70
C ARG A 111 -4.52 0.93 -29.26
N ASP A 112 -4.34 1.17 -30.55
CA ASP A 112 -3.05 1.01 -31.22
C ASP A 112 -2.01 1.97 -30.62
N ALA A 113 -2.38 3.20 -30.28
CA ALA A 113 -1.50 4.13 -29.56
C ALA A 113 -1.05 3.62 -28.17
N LEU A 114 -1.92 2.88 -27.45
CA LEU A 114 -1.55 2.23 -26.19
C LEU A 114 -0.59 1.05 -26.44
N MET A 115 -0.80 0.28 -27.51
CA MET A 115 0.08 -0.85 -27.85
C MET A 115 1.45 -0.35 -28.35
N ASP A 116 1.47 0.67 -29.20
CA ASP A 116 2.71 1.30 -29.69
C ASP A 116 3.56 1.85 -28.56
N ARG A 117 2.93 2.40 -27.51
CA ARG A 117 3.65 2.88 -26.33
C ARG A 117 4.19 1.73 -25.47
N LEU A 118 3.51 0.59 -25.42
CA LEU A 118 4.04 -0.62 -24.79
C LEU A 118 5.28 -1.11 -25.55
N ASP A 119 5.27 -1.02 -26.88
CA ASP A 119 6.35 -1.47 -27.76
C ASP A 119 7.50 -0.45 -27.92
N GLY A 120 7.24 0.84 -27.76
CA GLY A 120 8.18 1.95 -28.02
C GLY A 120 9.38 2.07 -27.06
N HIS A 121 9.65 1.06 -26.25
CA HIS A 121 10.81 1.01 -25.35
C HIS A 121 11.88 -0.02 -25.74
N HIS A 122 11.75 -0.76 -26.85
CA HIS A 122 12.81 -1.66 -27.30
C HIS A 122 13.11 -1.68 -28.80
N GLY A 123 14.42 -1.69 -29.10
CA GLY A 123 14.97 -2.13 -30.37
C GLY A 123 14.74 -3.63 -30.55
N ALA A 124 14.65 -4.05 -31.81
CA ALA A 124 14.44 -5.43 -32.24
C ALA A 124 15.32 -6.41 -31.44
N ASP A 125 14.74 -7.55 -31.06
CA ASP A 125 15.39 -8.72 -30.44
C ASP A 125 15.03 -8.98 -28.95
N GLU A 126 13.73 -9.14 -28.62
CA GLU A 126 13.18 -10.30 -27.88
C GLU A 126 11.65 -10.18 -27.64
N PRO A 127 10.81 -11.22 -27.84
CA PRO A 127 9.38 -11.03 -28.03
C PRO A 127 8.49 -11.10 -26.76
N ASP A 128 8.96 -11.65 -25.63
CA ASP A 128 8.05 -12.28 -24.64
C ASP A 128 8.07 -11.73 -23.20
N GLU A 129 8.86 -10.70 -22.87
CA GLU A 129 8.83 -10.06 -21.53
C GLU A 129 8.80 -8.53 -21.64
N ARG A 130 7.82 -8.02 -22.40
CA ARG A 130 7.61 -6.57 -22.59
C ARG A 130 6.95 -5.97 -21.36
N GLU A 131 7.72 -5.34 -20.48
CA GLU A 131 7.17 -4.64 -19.32
C GLU A 131 7.05 -3.13 -19.59
N PHE A 132 5.82 -2.60 -19.50
CA PHE A 132 5.58 -1.17 -19.53
C PHE A 132 6.31 -0.49 -18.35
N VAL A 133 7.13 0.53 -18.66
CA VAL A 133 7.79 1.35 -17.65
C VAL A 133 7.04 2.69 -17.50
N PRO A 134 6.39 2.96 -16.35
CA PRO A 134 5.66 4.20 -16.13
C PRO A 134 6.57 5.43 -16.14
N GLY A 135 6.16 6.47 -16.88
CA GLY A 135 6.81 7.78 -16.86
C GLY A 135 6.25 8.68 -15.77
N HIS A 136 6.71 9.93 -15.75
CA HIS A 136 6.25 10.92 -14.76
C HIS A 136 4.72 11.14 -14.82
N ALA A 137 4.13 11.12 -16.02
CA ALA A 137 2.70 11.33 -16.21
C ALA A 137 1.87 10.19 -15.58
N GLU A 138 2.25 8.94 -15.80
CA GLU A 138 1.51 7.78 -15.27
C GLU A 138 1.69 7.64 -13.76
N ILE A 139 2.88 7.98 -13.24
CA ILE A 139 3.10 8.07 -11.78
C ILE A 139 2.23 9.18 -11.16
N ALA A 140 2.07 10.32 -11.83
CA ALA A 140 1.20 11.40 -11.37
C ALA A 140 -0.28 11.00 -11.40
N GLU A 141 -0.70 10.24 -12.41
CA GLU A 141 -2.03 9.67 -12.50
C GLU A 141 -2.30 8.67 -11.37
N ALA A 142 -1.41 7.69 -11.15
CA ALA A 142 -1.54 6.72 -10.06
C ALA A 142 -1.66 7.43 -8.69
N ARG A 143 -0.90 8.51 -8.50
CA ARG A 143 -1.01 9.35 -7.31
C ARG A 143 -2.37 10.03 -7.20
N ALA A 144 -2.89 10.58 -8.29
CA ALA A 144 -4.21 11.23 -8.29
C ALA A 144 -5.32 10.22 -7.96
N VAL A 145 -5.24 9.01 -8.52
CA VAL A 145 -6.17 7.89 -8.22
C VAL A 145 -6.13 7.54 -6.72
N LEU A 146 -4.94 7.43 -6.12
CA LEU A 146 -4.85 7.17 -4.67
C LEU A 146 -5.31 8.36 -3.81
N ALA A 147 -5.08 9.58 -4.27
CA ALA A 147 -5.49 10.79 -3.55
C ALA A 147 -7.01 10.92 -3.40
N THR A 148 -7.81 10.49 -4.40
CA THR A 148 -9.28 10.47 -4.26
C THR A 148 -9.77 9.50 -3.17
N ARG A 149 -8.93 8.53 -2.80
CA ARG A 149 -9.17 7.54 -1.73
C ARG A 149 -8.53 7.95 -0.40
N GLY A 150 -7.88 9.11 -0.33
CA GLY A 150 -7.14 9.56 0.85
C GLY A 150 -5.88 8.74 1.15
N ILE A 151 -5.35 8.02 0.15
CA ILE A 151 -4.18 7.16 0.30
C ILE A 151 -2.94 7.89 -0.23
N ALA A 152 -1.91 8.02 0.61
CA ALA A 152 -0.56 8.37 0.17
C ALA A 152 0.26 7.07 0.09
N ALA A 153 0.96 6.82 -1.02
CA ALA A 153 1.72 5.59 -1.23
C ALA A 153 3.17 5.86 -1.67
N ASP A 154 4.03 4.86 -1.48
CA ASP A 154 5.46 4.96 -1.78
C ASP A 154 5.73 4.90 -3.29
N GLY A 155 6.97 5.19 -3.69
CA GLY A 155 7.34 5.25 -5.10
C GLY A 155 7.21 3.92 -5.83
N ASP A 156 7.42 2.79 -5.16
CA ASP A 156 7.29 1.47 -5.77
C ASP A 156 5.83 1.13 -5.99
N THR A 157 5.00 1.37 -4.98
CA THR A 157 3.55 1.21 -5.07
C THR A 157 2.95 2.09 -6.16
N LEU A 158 3.42 3.33 -6.31
CA LEU A 158 2.97 4.21 -7.39
C LEU A 158 3.36 3.69 -8.77
N ARG A 159 4.55 3.08 -8.90
CA ARG A 159 5.01 2.47 -10.15
C ARG A 159 4.18 1.23 -10.48
N ASP A 160 4.01 0.33 -9.51
CA ASP A 160 3.23 -0.90 -9.67
C ASP A 160 1.77 -0.59 -10.02
N LEU A 161 1.18 0.40 -9.36
CA LEU A 161 -0.18 0.86 -9.67
C LEU A 161 -0.27 1.50 -11.05
N ALA A 162 0.70 2.32 -11.45
CA ALA A 162 0.72 2.91 -12.78
C ALA A 162 0.79 1.84 -13.88
N SER A 163 1.64 0.81 -13.71
CA SER A 163 1.72 -0.33 -14.64
C SER A 163 0.42 -1.15 -14.67
N ALA A 164 -0.22 -1.36 -13.51
CA ALA A 164 -1.48 -2.07 -13.42
C ALA A 164 -2.64 -1.29 -14.08
N ILE A 165 -2.72 0.03 -13.89
CA ILE A 165 -3.70 0.90 -14.57
C ILE A 165 -3.46 0.89 -16.08
N TYR A 166 -2.20 0.98 -16.52
CA TYR A 166 -1.86 0.91 -17.94
C TYR A 166 -2.33 -0.41 -18.56
N SER A 167 -2.02 -1.53 -17.90
CA SER A 167 -2.49 -2.85 -18.31
C SER A 167 -4.02 -2.90 -18.35
N ALA A 168 -4.71 -2.39 -17.33
CA ALA A 168 -6.17 -2.34 -17.30
C ALA A 168 -6.76 -1.58 -18.51
N ARG A 169 -6.09 -0.51 -18.95
CA ARG A 169 -6.48 0.26 -20.14
C ARG A 169 -6.31 -0.47 -21.45
N THR A 170 -5.28 -1.30 -21.60
CA THR A 170 -5.12 -2.07 -22.83
C THR A 170 -6.29 -3.06 -22.99
N TYR A 171 -6.70 -3.73 -21.91
CA TYR A 171 -7.87 -4.63 -21.94
C TYR A 171 -9.18 -3.87 -22.18
N SER A 172 -9.42 -2.73 -21.50
CA SER A 172 -10.65 -1.95 -21.70
C SER A 172 -10.74 -1.39 -23.13
N ALA A 173 -9.60 -1.03 -23.74
CA ALA A 173 -9.54 -0.55 -25.12
C ALA A 173 -9.97 -1.62 -26.13
N ASP A 174 -9.57 -2.89 -25.93
CA ASP A 174 -10.04 -4.00 -26.75
C ASP A 174 -11.55 -4.19 -26.66
N VAL A 175 -12.11 -4.10 -25.45
CA VAL A 175 -13.57 -4.12 -25.26
C VAL A 175 -14.23 -2.97 -26.00
N ALA A 176 -13.69 -1.75 -25.87
CA ALA A 176 -14.23 -0.57 -26.51
C ALA A 176 -14.25 -0.68 -28.04
N VAL A 177 -13.21 -1.24 -28.65
CA VAL A 177 -13.18 -1.54 -30.10
C VAL A 177 -14.30 -2.51 -30.47
N ARG A 178 -14.50 -3.59 -29.70
CA ARG A 178 -15.60 -4.55 -29.94
C ARG A 178 -16.97 -3.88 -29.85
N ARG A 179 -17.21 -3.08 -28.81
CA ARG A 179 -18.47 -2.33 -28.64
C ARG A 179 -18.73 -1.37 -29.80
N ALA A 180 -17.71 -0.64 -30.24
CA ALA A 180 -17.83 0.27 -31.38
C ALA A 180 -18.09 -0.44 -32.73
N LYS A 181 -17.72 -1.73 -32.85
CA LYS A 181 -18.05 -2.60 -33.98
C LYS A 181 -19.40 -3.32 -33.84
N GLY A 182 -20.11 -3.10 -32.74
CA GLY A 182 -21.40 -3.73 -32.45
C GLY A 182 -21.31 -5.15 -31.89
N ASP A 183 -20.13 -5.60 -31.45
CA ASP A 183 -19.98 -6.88 -30.74
C ASP A 183 -20.26 -6.70 -29.24
N TRP A 184 -21.43 -7.20 -28.82
CA TRP A 184 -21.96 -7.11 -27.45
C TRP A 184 -21.79 -8.40 -26.63
N ARG A 185 -20.99 -9.36 -27.11
CA ARG A 185 -20.72 -10.58 -26.33
C ARG A 185 -20.07 -10.23 -24.98
N PRO A 186 -20.27 -11.06 -23.94
CA PRO A 186 -19.60 -10.88 -22.65
C PRO A 186 -18.09 -10.80 -22.82
N ASP A 187 -17.44 -9.93 -22.06
CA ASP A 187 -15.98 -9.82 -22.09
C ASP A 187 -15.32 -11.00 -21.36
N PRO A 188 -14.47 -11.81 -22.01
CA PRO A 188 -13.71 -12.87 -21.33
C PRO A 188 -12.79 -12.34 -20.22
N ASP A 189 -12.30 -11.11 -20.32
CA ASP A 189 -11.33 -10.55 -19.36
C ASP A 189 -11.98 -9.90 -18.13
N ALA A 190 -13.32 -9.86 -18.06
CA ALA A 190 -14.04 -9.23 -16.96
C ALA A 190 -13.75 -9.86 -15.59
N GLY A 191 -13.34 -11.14 -15.55
CA GLY A 191 -12.99 -11.86 -14.32
C GLY A 191 -11.52 -11.75 -13.89
N ARG A 192 -10.71 -10.96 -14.61
CA ARG A 192 -9.26 -10.85 -14.36
C ARG A 192 -8.92 -10.02 -13.14
N PHE A 193 -9.80 -9.10 -12.77
CA PHE A 193 -9.64 -8.27 -11.60
C PHE A 193 -10.37 -8.87 -10.39
N PRO A 194 -9.78 -8.80 -9.19
CA PRO A 194 -10.46 -9.19 -7.98
C PRO A 194 -11.75 -8.38 -7.81
N ALA A 195 -12.85 -9.07 -7.49
CA ALA A 195 -14.10 -8.40 -7.15
C ALA A 195 -13.87 -7.47 -5.94
N PRO A 196 -14.46 -6.27 -5.92
CA PRO A 196 -14.31 -5.38 -4.78
C PRO A 196 -14.77 -6.10 -3.52
N PRO A 197 -14.06 -5.95 -2.38
CA PRO A 197 -14.49 -6.55 -1.13
C PRO A 197 -15.92 -6.07 -0.85
N THR A 198 -16.85 -7.00 -0.78
CA THR A 198 -18.19 -6.68 -0.27
C THR A 198 -17.99 -6.12 1.13
N GLN A 199 -18.61 -4.98 1.45
CA GLN A 199 -18.39 -4.19 2.69
C GLN A 199 -18.49 -5.00 4.01
N ALA A 200 -18.91 -6.26 3.95
CA ALA A 200 -18.87 -7.25 5.02
C ALA A 200 -17.45 -7.69 5.45
N GLU A 201 -16.44 -7.66 4.57
CA GLU A 201 -15.06 -8.09 4.93
C GLU A 201 -14.25 -7.01 5.66
N THR A 202 -14.50 -5.72 5.37
CA THR A 202 -13.81 -4.59 6.02
C THR A 202 -14.20 -4.43 7.49
N GLN A 203 -15.33 -5.01 7.91
CA GLN A 203 -15.85 -4.91 9.27
C GLN A 203 -15.52 -6.10 10.17
N ARG A 204 -14.73 -7.08 9.72
CA ARG A 204 -14.30 -8.15 10.64
C ARG A 204 -13.18 -7.59 11.53
N PRO A 205 -13.42 -7.29 12.82
CA PRO A 205 -12.34 -6.92 13.70
C PRO A 205 -11.35 -8.08 13.74
N SER A 206 -10.06 -7.79 13.51
CA SER A 206 -8.97 -8.72 13.78
C SER A 206 -9.19 -9.34 15.15
N PRO A 207 -9.08 -10.68 15.30
CA PRO A 207 -9.27 -11.34 16.59
C PRO A 207 -8.18 -10.83 17.54
N ARG A 208 -8.56 -9.86 18.37
CA ARG A 208 -7.76 -9.39 19.49
C ARG A 208 -7.59 -10.58 20.43
N GLY A 209 -6.33 -10.84 20.80
CA GLY A 209 -5.88 -12.12 21.33
C GLY A 209 -6.77 -12.73 22.42
N ALA A 210 -7.22 -13.95 22.18
CA ALA A 210 -7.63 -14.86 23.23
C ALA A 210 -6.36 -15.35 23.95
N SER A 211 -5.84 -14.51 24.84
CA SER A 211 -4.91 -14.95 25.88
C SER A 211 -5.73 -15.36 27.10
N GLY A 212 -5.65 -16.65 27.46
CA GLY A 212 -5.92 -17.13 28.80
C GLY A 212 -7.37 -17.51 29.13
N MET A 213 -7.78 -18.72 28.75
CA MET A 213 -8.69 -19.51 29.58
C MET A 213 -8.20 -20.96 29.55
N GLY A 214 -7.57 -21.39 30.65
CA GLY A 214 -7.03 -22.74 30.80
C GLY A 214 -8.11 -23.82 30.73
N PRO A 215 -7.73 -25.08 30.43
CA PRO A 215 -8.70 -26.16 30.26
C PRO A 215 -9.37 -26.49 31.60
N PRO A 216 -10.68 -26.78 31.65
CA PRO A 216 -11.31 -27.26 32.87
C PRO A 216 -10.74 -28.64 33.22
N ARG A 217 -10.20 -28.74 34.43
CA ARG A 217 -9.73 -29.99 35.03
C ARG A 217 -10.90 -30.96 35.15
N LYS A 218 -10.71 -32.16 34.60
CA LYS A 218 -11.56 -33.33 34.84
C LYS A 218 -11.64 -33.61 36.34
N SER A 219 -12.85 -33.55 36.90
CA SER A 219 -13.14 -34.19 38.19
C SER A 219 -14.17 -35.29 37.95
N HIS A 220 -13.73 -36.54 38.06
CA HIS A 220 -14.61 -37.66 38.36
C HIS A 220 -15.09 -37.49 39.81
N PRO A 221 -16.31 -37.95 40.11
CA PRO A 221 -16.37 -39.03 41.06
C PRO A 221 -17.20 -40.22 40.60
N ARG A 222 -16.82 -41.36 41.16
CA ARG A 222 -17.28 -42.72 40.91
C ARG A 222 -18.72 -42.95 41.36
N GLY A 223 -19.46 -43.67 40.51
CA GLY A 223 -20.24 -44.87 40.87
C GLY A 223 -21.61 -44.65 41.52
N VAL A 224 -22.65 -45.31 40.98
CA VAL A 224 -23.19 -46.58 41.51
C VAL A 224 -24.38 -47.02 40.62
N PHE A 225 -24.28 -48.27 40.14
CA PHE A 225 -25.30 -49.28 39.79
C PHE A 225 -26.77 -48.92 39.53
N GLY A 226 -27.35 -49.58 38.52
CA GLY A 226 -28.80 -49.83 38.42
C GLY A 226 -29.32 -50.19 37.02
N VAL A 227 -29.04 -51.39 36.50
CA VAL A 227 -30.06 -52.42 36.14
C VAL A 227 -30.82 -52.19 34.81
N VAL A 228 -30.44 -53.02 33.83
CA VAL A 228 -31.14 -53.51 32.59
C VAL A 228 -32.36 -54.38 32.99
N PRO A 229 -33.38 -54.77 32.17
CA PRO A 229 -33.54 -54.76 30.69
C PRO A 229 -34.91 -54.26 30.16
N GLU A 230 -35.09 -54.22 28.83
CA GLU A 230 -36.03 -55.09 28.06
C GLU A 230 -36.08 -54.63 26.58
N ASP A 231 -35.81 -55.60 25.70
CA ASP A 231 -35.83 -55.65 24.22
C ASP A 231 -37.29 -55.52 23.64
N PRO A 232 -37.58 -55.82 22.35
CA PRO A 232 -36.99 -55.40 21.06
C PRO A 232 -38.09 -54.96 20.04
N GLY A 233 -37.74 -54.42 18.87
CA GLY A 233 -38.71 -54.27 17.75
C GLY A 233 -38.21 -53.39 16.59
N VAL A 234 -37.59 -53.96 15.55
CA VAL A 234 -38.22 -54.35 14.25
C VAL A 234 -38.44 -53.13 13.32
N VAL A 235 -37.53 -52.88 12.35
CA VAL A 235 -37.59 -53.21 10.90
C VAL A 235 -38.28 -52.15 10.02
N PHE A 236 -37.48 -51.61 9.09
CA PHE A 236 -37.75 -51.18 7.70
C PHE A 236 -38.93 -50.25 7.36
N GLY A 237 -38.67 -49.35 6.41
CA GLY A 237 -39.72 -48.91 5.47
C GLY A 237 -39.45 -47.57 4.80
N SER A 238 -38.91 -47.63 3.59
CA SER A 238 -38.80 -46.54 2.61
C SER A 238 -40.15 -45.91 2.24
N LEU A 239 -40.10 -44.64 1.84
CA LEU A 239 -40.62 -44.13 0.57
C LEU A 239 -39.93 -42.80 0.24
#